data_AF-A0A7J4X566-F1
#
_entry.id   AF-A0A7J4X566-F1
#
_cell.length_a   1.000
_cell.length_b   1.000
_cell.length_c   1.000
_cell.angle_alpha   90.00
_cell.angle_beta   90.00
_cell.angle_gamma   90.00
#
_symmetry.space_group_name_H-M   'P 1'
#
loop_
_entity.id
_entity.type
_entity.pdbx_description
1 polymer ?
#
loop_
_entity_poly.entity_id
_entity_poly.type
_entity_poly.pdbx_seq_one_letter_code
_entity_poly.pdbx_strand_id
1 'polypeptide(L)'
;MEGEGIAKLIGIIAGTFLSLVFVPPKTISGFIRRGASAIVFGFIFGHACLAFLIANAGWEKTLENVSAAWTIASFSSWWGMGLYTKLVKTKADSIE
;
A
#
# COMPACT_ATOMS: atom_id res chain seq x y z
N MET A 1 -16.49 17.05 3.26
CA MET A 1 -16.10 15.91 4.12
C MET A 1 -16.42 14.56 3.49
N GLU A 2 -17.59 14.36 2.88
CA GLU A 2 -17.93 13.08 2.21
C GLU A 2 -17.00 12.72 1.05
N GLY A 3 -16.64 13.68 0.19
CA GLY A 3 -15.76 13.43 -0.95
C GLY A 3 -14.34 12.98 -0.59
N GLU A 4 -13.81 13.41 0.56
CA GLU A 4 -12.47 12.99 1.01
C GLU A 4 -12.48 11.53 1.47
N GLY A 5 -13.55 11.08 2.14
CA GLY A 5 -13.71 9.68 2.54
C GLY A 5 -13.78 8.75 1.32
N ILE A 6 -14.53 9.16 0.29
CA ILE A 6 -14.64 8.42 -0.98
C ILE A 6 -13.28 8.36 -1.69
N ALA A 7 -12.55 9.48 -1.76
CA ALA A 7 -11.22 9.51 -2.38
C ALA A 7 -10.22 8.56 -1.70
N LYS A 8 -10.23 8.50 -0.35
CA LYS A 8 -9.41 7.56 0.42
C LYS A 8 -9.76 6.11 0.08
N LEU A 9 -11.06 5.79 0.04
CA LEU A 9 -11.55 4.43 -0.24
C LEU A 9 -11.16 3.99 -1.65
N ILE A 10 -11.36 4.87 -2.65
CA ILE A 10 -10.92 4.65 -4.04
C ILE A 10 -9.42 4.40 -4.07
N GLY A 11 -8.63 5.22 -3.38
CA GLY A 11 -7.18 5.04 -3.31
C GLY A 11 -6.77 3.69 -2.73
N ILE A 12 -7.39 3.26 -1.63
CA ILE A 12 -7.10 1.97 -1.01
C ILE A 12 -7.41 0.81 -1.96
N ILE A 13 -8.60 0.85 -2.59
CA ILE A 13 -9.03 -0.16 -3.54
C ILE A 13 -8.09 -0.19 -4.74
N ALA A 14 -7.82 0.96 -5.36
CA ALA A 14 -6.93 1.08 -6.50
C ALA A 14 -5.52 0.58 -6.18
N GLY A 15 -4.94 0.97 -5.04
CA GLY A 15 -3.61 0.51 -4.62
C GLY A 15 -3.57 -0.99 -4.36
N THR A 16 -4.63 -1.55 -3.76
CA THR A 16 -4.75 -3.00 -3.53
C THR A 16 -4.88 -3.76 -4.85
N PHE A 17 -5.67 -3.29 -5.81
CA PHE A 17 -5.78 -3.90 -7.14
C PHE A 17 -4.51 -3.74 -7.97
N LEU A 18 -3.89 -2.57 -7.94
CA LEU A 18 -2.63 -2.32 -8.65
C LEU A 18 -1.56 -3.27 -8.16
N SER A 19 -1.51 -3.48 -6.84
CA SER A 19 -0.58 -4.41 -6.24
C SER A 19 -0.76 -5.81 -6.84
N LEU A 20 -2.00 -6.31 -6.95
CA LEU A 20 -2.34 -7.63 -7.52
C LEU A 20 -1.81 -7.85 -8.93
N VAL A 21 -1.75 -6.81 -9.75
CA VAL A 21 -1.22 -6.88 -11.12
C VAL A 21 0.29 -7.05 -11.11
N PHE A 22 1.01 -6.31 -10.25
CA PHE A 22 2.47 -6.33 -10.22
C PHE A 22 3.07 -7.53 -9.49
N VAL A 23 2.44 -8.03 -8.42
CA VAL A 23 2.94 -9.17 -7.65
C VAL A 23 1.82 -10.18 -7.37
N PRO A 24 1.35 -10.91 -8.39
CA PRO A 24 0.19 -11.78 -8.25
C PRO A 24 0.44 -12.86 -7.18
N PRO A 25 -0.52 -13.06 -6.25
CA PRO A 25 -0.43 -14.12 -5.25
C PRO A 25 -0.58 -15.49 -5.92
N LYS A 26 0.26 -16.45 -5.52
CA LYS A 26 0.23 -17.83 -6.03
C LYS A 26 -0.79 -18.72 -5.33
N THR A 27 -1.38 -18.26 -4.22
CA THR A 27 -2.34 -19.01 -3.39
C THR A 27 -3.46 -18.10 -2.90
N ILE A 28 -4.64 -18.67 -2.65
CA ILE A 28 -5.80 -17.96 -2.11
C ILE A 28 -5.50 -17.37 -0.72
N SER A 29 -4.81 -18.12 0.14
CA SER A 29 -4.37 -17.62 1.46
C SER A 29 -3.41 -16.43 1.31
N GLY A 30 -2.50 -16.47 0.33
CA GLY A 30 -1.61 -15.37 -0.01
C GLY A 30 -2.38 -14.14 -0.50
N PHE A 31 -3.41 -14.33 -1.33
CA PHE A 31 -4.29 -13.27 -1.80
C PHE A 31 -4.99 -12.57 -0.65
N ILE A 32 -5.64 -13.32 0.25
CA ILE A 32 -6.39 -12.75 1.38
C ILE A 32 -5.47 -11.99 2.33
N ARG A 33 -4.34 -12.59 2.74
CA ARG A 33 -3.38 -11.94 3.65
C ARG A 33 -2.83 -10.64 3.06
N ARG A 34 -2.49 -10.67 1.77
CA ARG A 34 -1.94 -9.51 1.05
C ARG A 34 -2.98 -8.41 0.82
N GLY A 35 -4.21 -8.78 0.46
CA GLY A 35 -5.31 -7.83 0.33
C GLY A 35 -5.65 -7.16 1.66
N ALA A 36 -5.81 -7.94 2.73
CA ALA A 36 -6.06 -7.41 4.07
C ALA A 36 -4.95 -6.48 4.54
N SER A 37 -3.68 -6.86 4.33
CA SER A 37 -2.55 -6.00 4.69
C SER A 37 -2.54 -4.69 3.90
N ALA A 38 -2.84 -4.71 2.60
CA ALA A 38 -2.85 -3.50 1.77
C ALA A 38 -3.95 -2.54 2.20
N ILE A 39 -5.14 -3.06 2.52
CA ILE A 39 -6.27 -2.28 3.03
C ILE A 39 -5.90 -1.63 4.38
N VAL A 40 -5.40 -2.42 5.33
CA VAL A 40 -5.02 -1.92 6.67
C VAL A 40 -3.90 -0.89 6.56
N PHE A 41 -2.89 -1.15 5.73
CA PHE A 41 -1.75 -0.25 5.56
C PHE A 41 -2.16 1.05 4.89
N GLY A 42 -3.00 1.00 3.87
CA GLY A 42 -3.58 2.19 3.24
C GLY A 42 -4.38 3.05 4.22
N PHE A 43 -5.21 2.42 5.05
CA PHE A 43 -6.00 3.12 6.05
C PHE A 43 -5.13 3.80 7.12
N ILE A 44 -4.12 3.09 7.64
CA ILE A 44 -3.24 3.60 8.70
C ILE A 44 -2.27 4.63 8.13
N PHE A 45 -1.60 4.37 7.01
CA PHE A 45 -0.46 5.18 6.55
C PHE A 45 -0.78 6.16 5.41
N GLY A 46 -1.98 6.11 4.82
CA GLY A 46 -2.35 7.02 3.73
C GLY A 46 -2.23 8.51 4.09
N HIS A 47 -2.59 8.88 5.32
CA HIS A 47 -2.47 10.25 5.81
C HIS A 47 -1.00 10.70 5.95
N ALA A 48 -0.13 9.83 6.48
CA ALA A 48 1.30 10.09 6.59
C ALA A 48 1.94 10.20 5.20
N CYS A 49 1.51 9.36 4.25
CA CYS A 49 1.94 9.42 2.85
C CYS A 49 1.56 10.75 2.20
N LEU A 50 0.31 11.20 2.38
CA LEU A 50 -0.13 12.49 1.86
C LEU A 50 0.65 13.65 2.48
N ALA A 51 0.83 13.66 3.81
CA ALA A 51 1.60 14.69 4.50
C ALA A 51 3.05 14.75 4.01
N PHE A 52 3.67 13.59 3.79
CA PHE A 52 5.01 13.50 3.22
C PHE A 52 5.08 14.07 1.80
N LEU A 53 4.10 13.76 0.94
CA LEU A 53 4.06 14.24 -0.44
C LEU A 53 3.78 15.74 -0.53
N ILE A 54 2.93 16.28 0.34
CA ILE A 54 2.72 17.74 0.45
C ILE A 54 4.03 18.42 0.86
N ALA A 55 4.70 17.90 1.89
CA ALA A 55 5.90 18.52 2.45
C ALA A 55 7.14 18.43 1.54
N ASN A 56 7.29 17.34 0.77
CA ASN A 56 8.53 17.06 0.02
C ASN A 56 8.36 17.11 -1.50
N ALA A 57 7.16 16.91 -2.03
CA ALA A 57 6.89 16.88 -3.48
C ALA A 57 6.01 18.05 -3.94
N GLY A 58 5.67 18.98 -3.06
CA GLY A 58 4.87 20.16 -3.38
C GLY A 58 3.42 19.83 -3.77
N TRP A 59 2.91 18.68 -3.33
CA TRP A 59 1.51 18.32 -3.61
C TRP A 59 0.54 19.28 -2.93
N GLU A 60 -0.51 19.65 -3.63
CA GLU A 60 -1.65 20.33 -3.03
C GLU A 60 -2.64 19.33 -2.45
N LYS A 61 -3.42 19.75 -1.45
CA LYS A 61 -4.46 18.91 -0.84
C LYS A 61 -5.73 18.89 -1.70
N THR A 62 -5.68 18.19 -2.82
CA THR A 62 -6.82 17.93 -3.71
C THR A 62 -7.38 16.52 -3.48
N LEU A 63 -8.62 16.25 -3.92
CA LEU A 63 -9.22 14.91 -3.80
C LEU A 63 -8.44 13.85 -4.60
N GLU A 64 -7.88 14.23 -5.74
CA GLU A 64 -7.05 13.37 -6.59
C GLU A 64 -5.73 13.01 -5.87
N ASN A 65 -5.09 13.97 -5.23
CA ASN A 65 -3.86 13.71 -4.48
C ASN A 65 -4.12 12.89 -3.21
N VAL A 66 -5.29 13.07 -2.58
CA VAL A 66 -5.73 12.18 -1.49
C VAL A 66 -5.88 10.75 -1.99
N SER A 67 -6.57 10.51 -3.10
CA SER A 67 -6.72 9.14 -3.63
C SER A 67 -5.39 8.54 -4.07
N ALA A 68 -4.51 9.35 -4.67
CA ALA A 68 -3.17 8.92 -5.08
C ALA A 68 -2.29 8.55 -3.88
N ALA A 69 -2.29 9.35 -2.80
CA ALA A 69 -1.51 9.04 -1.60
C ALA A 69 -1.98 7.74 -0.91
N TRP A 70 -3.29 7.51 -0.82
CA TRP A 70 -3.82 6.26 -0.28
C TRP A 70 -3.56 5.05 -1.20
N THR A 71 -3.53 5.27 -2.52
CA THR A 71 -3.07 4.27 -3.51
C THR A 71 -1.63 3.87 -3.24
N ILE A 72 -0.73 4.85 -3.14
CA ILE A 72 0.70 4.62 -2.91
C ILE A 72 0.94 3.90 -1.59
N ALA A 73 0.30 4.36 -0.51
CA ALA A 73 0.40 3.73 0.81
C ALA A 73 -0.04 2.25 0.75
N SER A 74 -1.21 1.96 0.17
CA SER A 74 -1.74 0.60 0.07
C SER A 74 -0.84 -0.30 -0.79
N PHE A 75 -0.38 0.21 -1.92
CA PHE A 75 0.53 -0.50 -2.83
C PHE A 75 1.89 -0.80 -2.18
N SER A 76 2.45 0.16 -1.44
CA SER A 76 3.78 0.04 -0.81
C SER A 76 3.87 -1.07 0.24
N SER A 77 2.74 -1.46 0.85
CA SER A 77 2.67 -2.58 1.79
C SER A 77 3.18 -3.90 1.20
N TRP A 78 3.00 -4.08 -0.12
CA TRP A 78 3.44 -5.29 -0.83
C TRP A 78 4.93 -5.31 -1.11
N TRP A 79 5.51 -4.15 -1.41
CA TRP A 79 6.95 -4.04 -1.52
C TRP A 79 7.60 -4.36 -0.17
N GLY A 80 7.06 -3.80 0.93
CA GLY A 80 7.53 -4.07 2.28
C GLY A 80 7.50 -5.56 2.64
N MET A 81 6.39 -6.25 2.38
CA MET A 81 6.29 -7.70 2.64
C MET A 81 7.14 -8.55 1.69
N GLY A 82 7.27 -8.16 0.42
CA GLY A 82 8.17 -8.82 -0.54
C GLY A 82 9.63 -8.73 -0.11
N LEU A 83 10.05 -7.55 0.37
CA LEU A 83 11.39 -7.35 0.91
C LEU A 83 11.61 -8.15 2.20
N TYR A 84 10.66 -8.10 3.12
CA TYR A 84 10.73 -8.84 4.39
C TYR A 84 10.88 -10.36 4.16
N THR A 85 10.05 -10.93 3.29
CA THR A 85 10.13 -12.37 2.98
C THR A 85 11.45 -12.75 2.32
N LYS A 86 12.02 -11.89 1.48
CA LYS A 86 13.36 -12.10 0.91
C LYS A 86 14.44 -12.08 1.99
N LEU A 87 14.43 -11.09 2.88
CA LEU A 87 15.40 -10.95 3.97
C LEU A 87 15.34 -12.11 4.97
N VAL A 88 14.14 -12.56 5.34
CA VAL A 88 13.96 -13.70 6.25
C VAL A 88 14.48 -15.00 5.62
N LYS A 89 14.21 -15.23 4.33
CA LYS A 89 14.76 -16.39 3.61
C LYS A 89 16.27 -16.36 3.53
N THR A 90 16.85 -15.23 3.13
CA THR A 90 18.32 -15.07 3.08
C THR A 90 18.97 -15.30 4.45
N LYS A 91 18.33 -14.90 5.56
CA LYS A 91 18.82 -15.23 6.90
C LYS A 91 18.70 -16.72 7.24
N ALA A 92 17.60 -17.37 6.88
CA ALA A 92 17.42 -18.80 7.12
C ALA A 92 18.50 -19.63 6.38
N ASP A 93 18.75 -19.29 5.11
CA ASP A 93 19.76 -19.96 4.27
C ASP A 93 21.21 -19.70 4.73
N SER A 94 21.44 -18.71 5.60
CA SER A 94 22.77 -18.37 6.15
C SER A 94 23.10 -19.08 7.47
N ILE A 95 22.15 -19.81 8.05
CA ILE A 95 22.28 -20.51 9.33
C ILE A 95 22.42 -22.04 9.13
N GLU A 96 22.17 -22.54 7.91
CA GLU A 96 22.58 -23.89 7.46
C GLU A 96 23.99 -23.87 6.85
#